data_AF-A0A7C0VJ38-F1
#
_entry.id   AF-A0A7C0VJ38-F1
#
_cell.length_a   1.000
_cell.length_b   1.000
_cell.length_c   1.000
_cell.angle_alpha   90.00
_cell.angle_beta   90.00
_cell.angle_gamma   90.00
#
_symmetry.space_group_name_H-M   'P 1'
#
loop_
_entity.id
_entity.type
_entity.pdbx_description
1 polymer ?
#
loop_
_entity_poly.entity_id
_entity_poly.type
_entity_poly.pdbx_seq_one_letter_code
_entity_poly.pdbx_strand_id
1 'polypeptide(L)' 'MIRTQVQFDEDQYRKLKELASQQQESIAALVRRAVNQLLLTRKPGKSTSYREALKEVGKYQTKKSDIAIDHDRYLEESFQ' A
#
# COMPACT_ATOMS: atom_id res chain seq x y z
N MET A 1 -7.27 12.64 -13.66
CA MET A 1 -8.09 12.48 -12.45
C MET A 1 -9.55 12.64 -12.82
N ILE A 2 -10.48 11.92 -12.19
CA ILE A 2 -11.92 12.09 -12.39
C ILE A 2 -12.41 13.14 -11.39
N ARG A 3 -13.24 14.10 -11.84
CA ARG A 3 -13.81 15.14 -10.97
C ARG A 3 -15.01 14.56 -10.22
N THR A 4 -14.96 14.60 -8.89
CA THR A 4 -16.05 14.15 -8.03
C THR A 4 -16.34 15.23 -7.00
N GLN A 5 -17.62 15.54 -6.80
CA GLN A 5 -18.06 16.44 -5.74
C GLN A 5 -18.35 15.62 -4.49
N VAL A 6 -17.75 16.03 -3.38
CA VAL A 6 -17.96 15.46 -2.04
C VAL A 6 -18.30 16.60 -1.09
N GLN A 7 -19.14 16.32 -0.09
CA GLN A 7 -19.49 17.27 0.95
C GLN A 7 -18.76 16.89 2.24
N PHE A 8 -18.29 17.89 2.96
CA PHE A 8 -17.73 17.78 4.29
C PHE A 8 -18.62 18.56 5.24
N ASP A 9 -18.75 18.08 6.47
CA ASP A 9 -19.33 18.92 7.51
C ASP A 9 -18.39 20.10 7.84
N GLU A 10 -18.91 21.08 8.57
CA GLU A 10 -18.18 22.31 8.87
C GLU A 10 -16.90 22.04 9.67
N ASP A 11 -16.94 21.12 10.63
CA ASP A 11 -15.81 20.77 11.48
C ASP A 11 -14.71 20.05 10.70
N GLN A 12 -15.08 19.12 9.81
CA GLN A 12 -14.18 18.45 8.88
C GLN A 12 -13.49 19.46 7.97
N TYR A 13 -14.25 20.40 7.41
CA TYR A 13 -13.69 21.42 6.53
C TYR A 13 -12.70 22.34 7.26
N ARG A 14 -13.04 22.78 8.47
CA ARG A 14 -12.14 23.59 9.32
C ARG A 14 -10.81 22.86 9.59
N LYS A 15 -10.88 21.60 10.02
CA LYS A 15 -9.70 20.76 10.29
C LYS A 15 -8.85 20.52 9.04
N LEU A 16 -9.49 20.26 7.88
CA LEU A 16 -8.79 20.09 6.61
C LEU A 16 -8.06 21.38 6.19
N LYS A 17 -8.69 22.54 6.41
CA LYS A 17 -8.11 23.84 6.07
C LYS A 17 -6.91 24.17 6.96
N GLU A 18 -7.00 23.92 8.25
CA GLU A 18 -5.88 24.09 9.19
C GLU A 18 -4.70 23.19 8.80
N LEU A 19 -4.97 21.91 8.55
CA LEU A 19 -3.94 20.94 8.17
C LEU A 19 -3.27 21.30 6.83
N ALA A 20 -4.07 21.73 5.85
CA ALA A 20 -3.58 22.20 4.55
C ALA A 20 -2.63 23.39 4.71
N SER A 21 -3.01 24.35 5.57
CA SER A 21 -2.18 25.52 5.86
C SER A 21 -0.87 25.13 6.55
N GLN A 22 -0.91 24.22 7.52
CA GLN A 22 0.28 23.75 8.25
C GLN A 22 1.25 23.01 7.33
N GLN A 23 0.74 22.21 6.39
CA GLN A 23 1.55 21.39 5.48
C GLN A 23 1.90 22.08 4.17
N GLN A 24 1.43 23.32 3.95
CA GLN A 24 1.59 24.05 2.67
C GLN A 24 1.09 23.24 1.46
N GLU A 25 0.03 22.46 1.66
CA GLU A 25 -0.59 21.62 0.64
C GLU A 25 -2.03 22.06 0.36
N SER A 26 -2.53 21.75 -0.84
CA SER A 26 -3.96 21.95 -1.13
C SER A 26 -4.83 20.94 -0.35
N ILE A 27 -6.04 21.33 0.04
CA ILE A 27 -7.05 20.41 0.60
C ILE A 27 -7.26 19.20 -0.31
N ALA A 28 -7.25 19.39 -1.63
CA ALA A 28 -7.38 18.31 -2.59
C ALA A 28 -6.22 17.29 -2.51
N ALA A 29 -4.99 17.73 -2.21
CA ALA A 29 -3.85 16.83 -2.01
C ALA A 29 -4.01 16.00 -0.73
N LEU A 30 -4.43 16.62 0.37
CA LEU A 30 -4.71 15.93 1.63
C LEU A 30 -5.80 14.86 1.47
N VAL A 31 -6.92 15.22 0.83
CA VAL A 31 -8.03 14.29 0.59
C VAL A 31 -7.56 13.11 -0.26
N ARG A 32 -6.80 13.35 -1.34
CA ARG A 32 -6.23 12.26 -2.16
C ARG A 32 -5.33 11.34 -1.35
N ARG A 33 -4.43 11.90 -0.54
CA ARG A 33 -3.51 11.12 0.29
C ARG A 33 -4.26 10.26 1.30
N ALA A 34 -5.26 10.84 1.97
CA ALA A 34 -6.11 10.12 2.91
C ALA A 34 -6.90 8.99 2.24
N VAL A 35 -7.48 9.23 1.05
CA VAL A 35 -8.19 8.21 0.27
C VAL A 35 -7.23 7.10 -0.15
N ASN A 36 -6.04 7.43 -0.67
CA ASN A 36 -5.04 6.44 -1.04
C ASN A 36 -4.64 5.58 0.15
N GLN A 37 -4.37 6.20 1.31
CA GLN A 37 -4.03 5.49 2.52
C GLN A 37 -5.17 4.57 2.97
N LEU A 38 -6.42 5.06 2.97
CA LEU A 38 -7.59 4.26 3.33
C LEU A 38 -7.72 3.02 2.42
N LEU A 39 -7.53 3.19 1.12
CA LEU A 39 -7.60 2.10 0.13
C LEU A 39 -6.46 1.09 0.28
N LEU A 40 -5.27 1.54 0.69
CA LEU A 40 -4.14 0.66 1.01
C LEU A 40 -4.36 -0.09 2.33
N THR A 41 -4.87 0.60 3.36
CA THR A 41 -5.09 0.01 4.71
C THR A 41 -6.30 -0.88 4.79
N ARG A 42 -7.34 -0.63 3.98
CA ARG A 42 -8.37 -1.62 3.69
C ARG A 42 -7.73 -2.69 2.80
N LYS A 43 -6.89 -3.54 3.40
CA LYS A 43 -6.38 -4.73 2.73
C LYS A 43 -7.57 -5.40 2.06
N PRO A 44 -7.50 -5.63 0.75
CA PRO A 44 -8.57 -6.32 0.08
C PRO A 44 -8.70 -7.70 0.71
N GLY A 45 -9.94 -8.19 0.86
CA GLY A 45 -10.19 -9.51 1.45
C GLY A 45 -9.27 -10.58 0.86
N LYS A 46 -9.00 -11.67 1.59
CA LYS A 46 -8.01 -12.74 1.30
C LYS A 46 -7.79 -13.06 -0.19
N SER A 47 -8.81 -12.96 -1.04
CA SER A 47 -8.78 -13.13 -2.49
C SER A 47 -7.80 -12.22 -3.25
N THR A 48 -7.67 -10.94 -2.89
CA THR A 48 -6.80 -10.03 -3.64
C THR A 48 -5.33 -10.15 -3.21
N SER A 49 -5.07 -10.52 -1.96
CA SER A 49 -3.72 -10.87 -1.50
C SER A 49 -3.16 -12.07 -2.28
N TYR A 50 -4.01 -13.06 -2.62
CA TYR A 50 -3.60 -14.21 -3.42
C TYR A 50 -3.33 -13.84 -4.88
N ARG A 51 -4.16 -12.98 -5.50
CA ARG A 51 -3.90 -12.49 -6.87
C ARG A 51 -2.60 -11.70 -6.98
N GLU A 52 -2.31 -10.87 -5.98
CA GLU A 52 -1.05 -10.12 -5.92
C GLU A 52 0.13 -11.07 -5.74
N ALA A 53 0.05 -12.03 -4.81
CA ALA A 53 1.10 -13.03 -4.60
C ALA A 53 1.35 -13.90 -5.84
N LEU A 54 0.30 -14.26 -6.58
CA LEU A 54 0.40 -15.03 -7.82
C LEU A 54 1.19 -14.30 -8.93
N LYS A 55 1.26 -12.97 -8.92
CA LYS A 55 2.08 -12.22 -9.90
C LYS A 55 3.58 -12.46 -9.72
N GLU A 56 4.02 -12.87 -8.54
CA GLU A 56 5.43 -13.11 -8.25
C GLU A 56 5.84 -14.57 -8.57
N VAL A 57 4.88 -15.48 -8.74
CA VAL A 57 5.15 -16.89 -9.08
C VAL A 57 5.72 -16.99 -10.49
N GLY A 58 6.88 -17.63 -10.63
CA GLY A 58 7.55 -17.85 -11.93
C GLY A 58 8.38 -16.67 -12.44
N LYS A 59 8.39 -15.53 -11.72
CA LYS A 59 9.17 -14.34 -12.08
C LYS A 59 10.68 -14.52 -11.87
N TYR A 60 11.06 -15.42 -10.97
CA TYR A 60 12.45 -15.70 -10.60
C TYR A 60 12.78 -17.16 -10.87
N GLN A 61 13.97 -17.38 -11.44
CA GLN A 61 14.52 -18.71 -11.67
C GLN A 61 15.77 -18.89 -10.82
N THR A 62 15.89 -20.07 -10.23
CA THR A 62 17.04 -20.47 -9.42
C THR A 62 17.54 -21.82 -9.93
N LYS A 63 18.85 -22.05 -9.80
CA LYS A 63 19.46 -23.35 -10.12
C LYS A 63 19.14 -24.42 -9.07
N LYS A 64 18.73 -24.01 -7.87
CA LYS A 64 18.41 -24.90 -6.74
C LYS A 64 16.90 -24.95 -6.58
N SER A 65 16.28 -26.11 -6.82
CA SER A 65 14.82 -26.28 -6.80
C SER A 65 14.23 -26.48 -5.40
N ASP A 66 15.07 -26.71 -4.41
CA ASP A 66 14.75 -27.04 -3.02
C ASP A 66 14.80 -25.83 -2.07
N ILE A 67 15.10 -24.62 -2.57
CA ILE A 67 15.22 -23.40 -1.74
C ILE A 67 13.96 -23.14 -0.90
N ALA A 68 12.76 -23.41 -1.45
CA ALA A 68 11.51 -23.20 -0.73
C ALA A 68 11.35 -24.16 0.48
N ILE A 69 12.00 -25.33 0.44
CA ILE A 69 11.94 -26.35 1.48
C ILE A 69 13.06 -26.09 2.50
N ASP A 70 14.29 -25.90 2.02
CA ASP A 70 15.50 -25.79 2.85
C ASP A 70 15.98 -24.35 3.04
N HIS A 71 15.05 -23.39 3.10
CA HIS A 71 15.36 -21.96 3.15
C HIS A 71 16.30 -21.58 4.30
N ASP A 72 16.10 -22.14 5.49
CA ASP A 72 16.92 -21.85 6.67
C ASP A 72 18.37 -22.30 6.51
N ARG A 73 18.59 -23.50 5.92
CA ARG A 73 19.93 -24.02 5.62
C ARG A 73 20.69 -23.10 4.67
N TYR A 74 20.03 -22.66 3.59
CA TYR A 74 20.65 -21.74 2.64
C TYR A 74 20.91 -20.35 3.22
N LEU A 75 20.08 -19.90 4.16
CA LEU A 75 20.29 -18.65 4.88
C LEU A 75 21.56 -18.74 5.73
N GLU A 76 21.70 -19.82 6.51
CA GLU A 76 22.88 -20.06 7.34
C GLU A 76 24.18 -20.17 6.52
N GLU A 77 24.15 -20.91 5.39
CA GLU A 77 25.28 -21.02 4.46
C GLU A 77 25.73 -19.65 3.87
N SER A 78 24.82 -18.68 3.76
CA SER A 78 25.09 -17.39 3.08
C SER A 78 25.60 -16.29 4.02
N PHE A 79 25.45 -16.45 5.34
CA PHE A 79 25.81 -15.46 6.35
C PHE A 79 26.91 -15.93 7.32
N GLN A 80 27.63 -16.99 6.96
CA GLN A 80 28.94 -17.34 7.53
C GLN A 80 30.06 -16.48 6.94
#